data_AF-A0A350PBA1-F1
#
_entry.id   AF-A0A350PBA1-F1
#
_cell.length_a   1.000
_cell.length_b   1.000
_cell.length_c   1.000
_cell.angle_alpha   90.00
_cell.angle_beta   90.00
_cell.angle_gamma   90.00
#
_symmetry.space_group_name_H-M   'P 1'
#
loop_
_entity.id
_entity.type
_entity.pdbx_description
1 polymer ?
#
loop_
_entity_poly.entity_id
_entity_poly.type
_entity_poly.pdbx_seq_one_letter_code
_entity_poly.pdbx_strand_id
1 'polypeptide(L)'
;MSKHITPIKKKLERLEKEIEESENRKTEIEALMAEVDFYDNNEMVKKTTLEYEQLKMDLTDHYSKWEEYANRIEVIEQEIL
;
A
#
# COMPACT_ATOMS: atom_id res chain seq x y z
N MET A 1 23.83 -14.46 4.34
CA MET A 1 22.83 -13.46 4.77
C MET A 1 22.63 -13.56 6.27
N SER A 2 22.62 -12.41 6.97
CA SER A 2 22.43 -12.37 8.42
C SER A 2 21.03 -12.86 8.81
N LYS A 3 20.96 -13.66 9.88
CA LYS A 3 19.68 -14.17 10.46
C LYS A 3 18.75 -13.04 10.90
N HIS A 4 19.28 -11.82 11.11
CA HIS A 4 18.52 -10.64 11.51
C HIS A 4 17.82 -9.92 10.34
N ILE A 5 18.34 -10.04 9.11
CA ILE A 5 17.77 -9.39 7.92
C ILE A 5 16.57 -10.17 7.36
N THR A 6 16.67 -11.51 7.41
CA THR A 6 15.65 -12.42 6.85
C THR A 6 14.21 -12.10 7.30
N PRO A 7 13.91 -11.88 8.60
CA PRO A 7 12.56 -11.55 9.03
C PRO A 7 12.08 -10.17 8.56
N ILE A 8 12.98 -9.19 8.39
CA ILE A 8 12.60 -7.85 7.91
C ILE A 8 12.29 -7.90 6.41
N LYS A 9 13.11 -8.62 5.61
CA LYS A 9 12.83 -8.83 4.18
C LYS A 9 11.47 -9.49 3.93
N LYS A 10 11.11 -10.51 4.72
CA LYS A 10 9.76 -11.13 4.62
C LYS A 10 8.63 -10.17 4.95
N LYS A 11 8.83 -9.24 5.90
CA LYS A 11 7.84 -8.20 6.20
C LYS A 11 7.75 -7.19 5.07
N LEU A 12 8.88 -6.81 4.48
CA LEU A 12 8.94 -5.93 3.32
C LEU A 12 8.21 -6.54 2.12
N GLU A 13 8.50 -7.80 1.76
CA GLU A 13 7.83 -8.51 0.66
C GLU A 13 6.31 -8.59 0.85
N ARG A 14 5.87 -8.85 2.09
CA ARG A 14 4.43 -8.85 2.40
C ARG A 14 3.82 -7.46 2.25
N LEU A 15 4.51 -6.44 2.74
CA LEU A 15 4.05 -5.05 2.66
C LEU A 15 3.99 -4.56 1.20
N GLU A 16 4.96 -4.95 0.37
CA GLU A 16 4.96 -4.67 -1.07
C GLU A 16 3.73 -5.27 -1.77
N LYS A 17 3.34 -6.50 -1.41
CA LYS A 17 2.11 -7.12 -1.92
C LYS A 17 0.85 -6.38 -1.45
N GLU A 18 0.81 -5.95 -0.19
CA GLU A 18 -0.30 -5.17 0.36
C GLU A 18 -0.42 -3.79 -0.32
N ILE A 19 0.71 -3.16 -0.67
CA ILE A 19 0.76 -1.93 -1.47
C ILE A 19 0.20 -2.20 -2.88
N GLU A 20 0.73 -3.20 -3.58
CA GLU A 20 0.30 -3.54 -4.95
C GLU A 20 -1.21 -3.81 -5.02
N GLU A 21 -1.76 -4.57 -4.07
CA GLU A 21 -3.20 -4.84 -3.99
C GLU A 21 -4.01 -3.55 -3.76
N SER A 22 -3.52 -2.67 -2.88
CA SER A 22 -4.18 -1.39 -2.57
C SER A 22 -4.13 -0.39 -3.74
N GLU A 23 -3.03 -0.35 -4.48
CA GLU A 23 -2.89 0.48 -5.68
C GLU A 23 -3.79 0.00 -6.81
N ASN A 24 -3.81 -1.32 -7.07
CA ASN A 24 -4.71 -1.91 -8.05
C ASN A 24 -6.16 -1.57 -7.72
N ARG A 25 -6.56 -1.74 -6.45
CA ARG A 25 -7.92 -1.41 -6.00
C ARG A 25 -8.23 0.08 -6.13
N LYS A 26 -7.27 0.94 -5.81
CA LYS A 26 -7.40 2.39 -5.99
C LYS A 26 -7.63 2.76 -7.46
N THR A 27 -6.88 2.17 -8.38
CA THR A 27 -7.04 2.39 -9.83
C THR A 27 -8.37 1.86 -10.35
N GLU A 28 -8.86 0.72 -9.87
CA GLU A 28 -10.20 0.23 -10.18
C GLU A 28 -11.28 1.24 -9.76
N ILE A 29 -11.15 1.81 -8.55
CA ILE A 29 -12.10 2.81 -8.06
C ILE A 29 -12.02 4.10 -8.88
N GLU A 30 -10.82 4.56 -9.24
CA GLU A 30 -10.64 5.72 -10.13
C GLU A 30 -11.32 5.51 -11.49
N ALA A 31 -11.24 4.30 -12.04
CA ALA A 31 -11.96 3.94 -13.26
C ALA A 31 -13.48 3.95 -13.06
N LEU A 32 -13.98 3.38 -11.95
CA LEU A 32 -15.41 3.41 -11.61
C LEU A 32 -15.94 4.84 -11.45
N MET A 33 -15.17 5.72 -10.78
CA MET A 33 -15.55 7.12 -10.56
C MET A 33 -15.53 7.96 -11.85
N ALA A 34 -14.84 7.50 -12.90
CA ALA A 34 -14.80 8.16 -14.20
C ALA A 34 -16.04 7.86 -15.05
N GLU A 35 -16.81 6.83 -14.72
CA GLU A 35 -18.05 6.48 -15.43
C GLU A 35 -19.17 7.49 -15.11
N VAL A 36 -19.95 7.87 -16.13
CA VAL A 36 -20.96 8.94 -16.01
C VAL A 36 -22.13 8.52 -15.11
N ASP A 37 -22.48 7.24 -15.10
CA ASP A 37 -23.58 6.66 -14.31
C ASP A 37 -23.18 6.38 -12.85
N PHE A 38 -21.90 6.51 -12.50
CA PHE A 38 -21.40 6.29 -11.14
C PHE A 38 -22.18 7.12 -10.11
N TYR A 39 -22.46 8.37 -10.45
CA TYR A 39 -23.10 9.34 -9.56
C TYR A 39 -24.61 9.17 -9.41
N ASP A 40 -25.23 8.25 -10.15
CA ASP A 40 -26.68 8.00 -10.09
C ASP A 40 -27.09 7.22 -8.83
N ASN A 41 -26.16 6.50 -8.20
CA ASN A 41 -26.41 5.71 -7.00
C ASN A 41 -25.66 6.29 -5.78
N ASN A 42 -26.36 7.14 -5.02
CA ASN A 42 -25.83 7.78 -3.80
C ASN A 42 -25.21 6.82 -2.77
N GLU A 43 -25.76 5.60 -2.61
CA GLU A 43 -25.20 4.64 -1.65
C GLU A 43 -23.87 4.07 -2.15
N MET A 44 -23.80 3.74 -3.45
CA MET A 44 -22.58 3.26 -4.09
C MET A 44 -21.49 4.34 -4.09
N VAL A 45 -21.83 5.58 -4.47
CA VAL A 45 -20.93 6.74 -4.43
C VAL A 45 -20.31 6.88 -3.04
N LYS A 46 -21.13 6.84 -1.98
CA LYS A 46 -20.65 7.01 -0.61
C LYS A 46 -19.71 5.89 -0.19
N LYS A 47 -20.07 4.63 -0.46
CA LYS A 47 -19.23 3.46 -0.13
C LYS A 47 -17.89 3.52 -0.85
N THR A 48 -17.91 3.74 -2.15
CA THR A 48 -16.72 3.79 -3.00
C THR A 48 -15.82 4.97 -2.63
N THR A 49 -16.40 6.14 -2.33
CA THR A 49 -15.61 7.32 -1.90
C THR A 49 -14.94 7.07 -0.54
N LEU A 50 -15.65 6.45 0.41
CA LEU A 50 -15.05 6.10 1.71
C LEU A 50 -13.92 5.08 1.58
N GLU A 51 -14.11 4.05 0.74
CA GLU A 51 -13.07 3.08 0.43
C GLU A 51 -11.85 3.74 -0.21
N TYR A 52 -12.05 4.64 -1.18
CA TYR A 52 -10.99 5.37 -1.85
C TYR A 52 -10.17 6.25 -0.90
N GLU A 53 -10.83 7.00 -0.01
CA GLU A 53 -10.14 7.81 1.00
C GLU A 53 -9.34 6.94 1.97
N GLN A 54 -9.91 5.82 2.42
CA GLN A 54 -9.21 4.87 3.29
C GLN A 54 -7.98 4.27 2.59
N LEU A 55 -8.11 3.84 1.34
CA LEU A 55 -6.99 3.30 0.56
C LEU A 55 -5.85 4.30 0.41
N LYS A 56 -6.14 5.59 0.18
CA LYS A 56 -5.09 6.62 0.11
C LYS A 56 -4.37 6.79 1.44
N MET A 57 -5.10 6.75 2.56
CA MET A 57 -4.51 6.82 3.90
C MET A 57 -3.63 5.59 4.19
N ASP A 58 -4.15 4.40 3.88
CA ASP A 58 -3.44 3.13 4.11
C ASP A 58 -2.19 3.03 3.23
N LEU A 59 -2.27 3.42 1.96
CA LEU A 59 -1.11 3.48 1.07
C LEU A 59 -0.02 4.42 1.61
N THR A 60 -0.41 5.59 2.15
CA THR A 60 0.56 6.53 2.75
C THR A 60 1.29 5.90 3.94
N ASP A 61 0.57 5.19 4.80
CA ASP A 61 1.15 4.48 5.94
C ASP A 61 2.03 3.29 5.50
N HIS A 62 1.56 2.53 4.51
CA HIS A 62 2.33 1.43 3.93
C HIS A 62 3.64 1.90 3.30
N TYR A 63 3.62 3.00 2.54
CA TYR A 63 4.84 3.58 1.97
C TYR A 63 5.83 4.04 3.05
N SER A 64 5.32 4.66 4.12
CA SER A 64 6.15 5.07 5.26
C SER A 64 6.81 3.86 5.94
N LYS A 65 6.06 2.76 6.13
CA LYS A 65 6.57 1.51 6.70
C LYS A 65 7.57 0.81 5.77
N TRP A 66 7.32 0.86 4.46
CA TRP A 66 8.21 0.28 3.47
C TRP A 66 9.57 0.98 3.52
N GLU A 67 9.57 2.32 3.57
CA GLU A 67 10.78 3.12 3.72
C GLU A 67 11.52 2.79 5.03
N GLU A 68 10.80 2.65 6.15
CA GLU A 68 11.41 2.22 7.43
C GLU A 68 12.11 0.87 7.29
N TYR A 69 11.44 -0.13 6.71
CA TYR A 69 11.98 -1.49 6.56
C TYR A 69 13.16 -1.54 5.58
N ALA A 70 13.08 -0.82 4.46
CA ALA A 70 14.16 -0.70 3.49
C ALA A 70 15.41 -0.07 4.13
N ASN A 71 15.24 1.07 4.82
CA ASN A 71 16.34 1.75 5.53
C ASN A 71 16.96 0.84 6.60
N ARG A 72 16.14 0.11 7.37
CA ARG A 72 16.64 -0.82 8.39
C ARG A 72 17.43 -1.97 7.80
N ILE A 73 17.03 -2.49 6.63
CA ILE A 73 17.78 -3.53 5.93
C ILE A 73 19.14 -2.96 5.48
N GLU A 74 19.14 -1.78 4.87
CA GLU A 74 20.36 -1.12 4.39
C GLU A 74 21.37 -0.89 5.52
N VAL A 75 20.92 -0.35 6.67
CA VAL A 75 21.79 -0.14 7.84
C VAL A 75 22.42 -1.44 8.32
N ILE A 76 21.64 -2.52 8.47
CA ILE A 76 22.17 -3.81 8.92
C ILE A 76 23.15 -4.40 7.88
N GLU A 77 22.88 -4.21 6.59
CA GLU A 77 23.79 -4.66 5.52
C GLU A 77 25.11 -3.89 5.53
N GLN A 78 25.08 -2.58 5.80
CA GLN A 78 26.28 -1.74 5.96
C GLN A 78 27.09 -2.09 7.23
N GLU A 79 26.45 -2.46 8.33
CA GLU A 79 27.13 -2.87 9.58
C GLU A 79 27.86 -4.22 9.47
N ILE A 80 27.48 -5.05 8.49
CA ILE A 80 28.06 -6.38 8.27
C ILE A 80 29.26 -6.34 7.28
N LEU A 81 29.37 -5.26 6.51
CA LEU A 81 30.45 -5.00 5.54
C LEU A 81 31.72 -4.49 6.22
#